data_AF-A0A536LLE4-F1
#
_entry.id   AF-A0A536LLE4-F1
#
_cell.length_a   1.000
_cell.length_b   1.000
_cell.length_c   1.000
_cell.angle_alpha   90.00
_cell.angle_beta   90.00
_cell.angle_gamma   90.00
#
_symmetry.space_group_name_H-M   'P 1'
#
loop_
_entity.id
_entity.type
_entity.pdbx_description
1 polymer ?
#
loop_
_entity_poly.entity_id
_entity_poly.type
_entity_poly.pdbx_seq_one_letter_code
_entity_poly.pdbx_strand_id
1 'polypeptide(L)'
;LCTALGEALPDRDRDSEFRVAADDPAALLDLFDRMSSECTTLFERGQTADWGAIRRTQTRPDASDAIEVPAAWALLHAIEHLREHLGQMQLTRQLWDAQSEK
;
A
#
# COMPACT_ATOMS: atom_id res chain seq x y z
N LEU A 1 2.70 -1.83 -5.56
CA LEU A 1 4.06 -2.06 -6.14
C LEU A 1 4.13 -3.34 -6.97
N CYS A 2 3.73 -4.52 -6.45
CA CYS A 2 3.78 -5.79 -7.21
C CYS A 2 3.14 -5.70 -8.60
N THR A 3 1.93 -5.13 -8.72
CA THR A 3 1.25 -4.93 -10.01
C THR A 3 2.10 -4.17 -11.02
N ALA A 4 2.76 -3.08 -10.61
CA ALA A 4 3.62 -2.30 -11.51
C ALA A 4 4.80 -3.15 -12.02
N LEU A 5 5.42 -3.91 -11.12
CA LEU A 5 6.58 -4.74 -11.41
C LEU A 5 6.22 -6.09 -12.06
N GLY A 6 4.93 -6.44 -12.16
CA GLY A 6 4.49 -7.75 -12.66
C GLY A 6 4.79 -8.90 -11.70
N GLU A 7 5.01 -8.61 -10.42
CA GLU A 7 5.24 -9.60 -9.36
C GLU A 7 3.91 -10.17 -8.86
N ALA A 8 3.96 -11.38 -8.31
CA ALA A 8 2.79 -12.01 -7.69
C ALA A 8 2.25 -11.14 -6.54
N LEU A 9 0.92 -11.03 -6.46
CA LEU A 9 0.28 -10.41 -5.31
C LEU A 9 0.44 -11.34 -4.09
N PRO A 10 0.69 -10.79 -2.89
CA PRO A 10 0.66 -11.57 -1.67
C PRO A 10 -0.74 -12.17 -1.46
N ASP A 11 -0.80 -13.30 -0.77
CA ASP A 11 -2.08 -13.88 -0.37
C ASP A 11 -2.81 -12.93 0.58
N ARG A 12 -4.12 -12.74 0.34
CA ARG A 12 -4.91 -11.69 1.02
C ARG A 12 -5.92 -12.32 1.98
N ASP A 13 -5.65 -12.19 3.27
CA ASP A 13 -6.62 -12.50 4.34
C ASP A 13 -7.34 -11.21 4.76
N ARG A 14 -8.56 -11.01 4.23
CA ARG A 14 -9.38 -9.82 4.51
C ARG A 14 -9.76 -9.68 5.98
N ASP A 15 -9.99 -10.80 6.68
CA ASP A 15 -10.40 -10.74 8.09
C ASP A 15 -9.23 -10.31 8.98
N SER A 16 -7.99 -10.59 8.56
CA SER A 16 -6.80 -10.07 9.24
C SER A 16 -6.64 -8.55 9.13
N GLU A 17 -7.11 -7.92 8.05
CA GLU A 17 -6.95 -6.47 7.80
C GLU A 17 -7.66 -5.60 8.86
N PHE A 18 -8.66 -6.14 9.55
CA PHE A 18 -9.42 -5.44 10.60
C PHE A 18 -9.00 -5.81 12.03
N ARG A 19 -8.04 -6.72 12.18
CA ARG A 19 -7.51 -7.10 13.50
C ARG A 19 -6.33 -6.20 13.88
N VAL A 20 -6.18 -5.96 15.18
CA VAL A 20 -5.00 -5.28 15.70
C VAL A 20 -3.78 -6.17 15.45
N ALA A 21 -2.80 -5.64 14.72
CA ALA A 21 -1.60 -6.38 14.31
C ALA A 21 -0.37 -6.07 15.18
N ALA A 22 -0.43 -5.08 16.06
CA ALA A 22 0.67 -4.66 16.92
C ALA A 22 0.18 -4.44 18.35
N ASP A 23 0.86 -5.07 19.31
CA ASP A 23 0.49 -5.02 20.73
C ASP A 23 0.99 -3.74 21.43
N ASP A 24 2.00 -3.07 20.85
CA ASP A 24 2.59 -1.85 21.38
C ASP A 24 3.10 -0.91 20.25
N PRO A 25 3.45 0.36 20.57
CA PRO A 25 3.94 1.30 19.57
C PRO A 25 5.24 0.89 18.87
N ALA A 26 6.14 0.17 19.54
CA ALA A 26 7.39 -0.28 18.94
C ALA A 26 7.12 -1.38 17.90
N ALA A 27 6.26 -2.34 18.23
CA ALA A 27 5.81 -3.36 17.30
C ALA A 27 5.10 -2.77 16.07
N LEU A 28 4.36 -1.66 16.24
CA LEU A 28 3.74 -0.95 15.13
C LEU A 28 4.80 -0.29 14.22
N LEU A 29 5.82 0.36 14.79
CA LEU A 29 6.91 0.97 14.02
C LEU A 29 7.71 -0.09 13.26
N ASP A 30 8.04 -1.21 13.89
CA ASP A 30 8.73 -2.34 13.26
C ASP A 30 7.93 -2.92 12.08
N LEU A 31 6.59 -2.93 12.18
CA LEU A 31 5.70 -3.32 11.07
C LEU A 31 5.88 -2.38 9.86
N PHE A 32 5.87 -1.07 10.11
CA PHE A 32 6.06 -0.06 9.06
C PHE A 32 7.45 -0.12 8.43
N ASP A 33 8.49 -0.30 9.24
CA ASP A 33 9.87 -0.39 8.75
C ASP A 33 10.07 -1.60 7.86
N ARG A 34 9.49 -2.76 8.23
CA ARG A 34 9.52 -3.97 7.39
C ARG A 34 8.81 -3.76 6.06
N MET A 35 7.59 -3.22 6.10
CA MET A 35 6.82 -2.91 4.89
C MET A 35 7.58 -1.95 3.96
N SER A 36 8.19 -0.91 4.54
CA SER A 36 8.99 0.07 3.80
C SER A 36 10.22 -0.58 3.14
N SER A 37 10.92 -1.45 3.88
CA SER A 37 12.07 -2.21 3.37
C SER A 37 11.68 -3.15 2.23
N GLU A 38 10.57 -3.88 2.36
CA GLU A 38 10.05 -4.76 1.31
C GLU A 38 9.69 -3.97 0.04
N CYS A 39 9.00 -2.84 0.19
CA CYS A 39 8.66 -1.95 -0.94
C CYS A 39 9.91 -1.42 -1.65
N THR A 40 10.92 -1.02 -0.88
CA THR A 40 12.18 -0.48 -1.41
C THR A 40 12.96 -1.55 -2.15
N THR A 41 13.07 -2.74 -1.57
CA THR A 41 13.73 -3.90 -2.20
C THR A 41 13.07 -4.28 -3.53
N LEU A 42 11.73 -4.30 -3.56
CA LEU A 42 10.98 -4.54 -4.80
C LEU A 42 11.27 -3.46 -5.85
N PHE A 43 11.27 -2.19 -5.46
CA PHE A 43 11.55 -1.09 -6.37
C PHE A 43 12.98 -1.14 -6.93
N GLU A 44 13.98 -1.43 -6.10
CA GLU A 44 15.37 -1.55 -6.51
C GLU A 44 15.58 -2.67 -7.53
N ARG A 45 14.94 -3.82 -7.32
CA ARG A 45 14.93 -4.92 -8.30
C ARG A 45 14.24 -4.52 -9.61
N GLY A 46 13.27 -3.63 -9.53
CA GLY A 46 12.45 -3.15 -10.64
C GLY A 46 13.04 -2.01 -11.46
N GLN A 47 14.27 -1.54 -11.19
CA GLN A 47 14.82 -0.36 -11.88
C GLN A 47 14.93 -0.51 -13.41
N THR A 48 15.01 -1.74 -13.91
CA THR A 48 15.03 -2.07 -15.35
C THR A 48 13.67 -2.50 -15.90
N ALA A 49 12.57 -2.26 -15.18
CA ALA A 49 11.24 -2.65 -15.62
C ALA A 49 10.82 -1.88 -16.87
N ASP A 50 10.11 -2.56 -17.77
CA ASP A 50 9.40 -1.90 -18.86
C ASP A 50 8.15 -1.20 -18.30
N TRP A 51 8.28 0.11 -18.10
CA TRP A 51 7.22 0.96 -17.57
C TRP A 51 6.03 1.14 -18.54
N GLY A 52 6.21 0.83 -19.82
CA GLY A 52 5.14 0.81 -20.82
C GLY A 52 4.36 -0.50 -20.88
N ALA A 53 4.88 -1.56 -20.25
CA ALA A 53 4.25 -2.86 -20.30
C ALA A 53 2.86 -2.86 -19.63
N ILE A 54 1.92 -3.57 -20.26
CA ILE A 54 0.54 -3.65 -19.79
C ILE A 54 0.44 -4.61 -18.59
N ARG A 55 -0.34 -4.21 -17.59
CA ARG A 55 -0.62 -4.95 -16.36
C ARG A 55 -2.12 -5.10 -16.18
N ARG A 56 -2.52 -6.25 -15.64
CA ARG A 56 -3.92 -6.50 -15.25
C ARG A 56 -4.07 -6.18 -13.78
N THR A 57 -5.06 -5.37 -13.44
CA THR A 57 -5.42 -5.02 -12.07
C THR A 57 -6.95 -4.94 -11.95
N GLN A 58 -7.48 -4.78 -10.75
CA GLN A 58 -8.91 -4.58 -10.54
C GLN A 58 -9.19 -3.13 -10.14
N THR A 59 -10.38 -2.63 -10.48
CA THR A 59 -10.84 -1.28 -10.06
C THR A 59 -11.17 -1.22 -8.57
N ARG A 60 -11.57 -2.35 -8.00
CA ARG A 60 -11.84 -2.55 -6.58
C ARG A 60 -11.40 -3.96 -6.18
N PRO A 61 -11.06 -4.21 -4.91
CA PRO A 61 -10.54 -5.51 -4.48
C PRO A 61 -11.48 -6.71 -4.74
N ASP A 62 -12.78 -6.47 -4.89
CA ASP A 62 -13.80 -7.50 -5.15
C ASP A 62 -14.44 -7.36 -6.55
N ALA A 63 -13.83 -6.58 -7.45
CA ALA A 63 -14.36 -6.41 -8.81
C ALA A 63 -14.10 -7.67 -9.65
N SER A 64 -15.13 -8.16 -10.34
CA SER A 64 -15.01 -9.29 -11.28
C SER A 64 -14.14 -8.95 -12.49
N ASP A 65 -14.12 -7.68 -12.87
CA ASP A 65 -13.55 -7.25 -14.13
C ASP A 65 -12.15 -6.69 -13.91
N ALA A 66 -11.16 -7.37 -14.49
CA ALA A 66 -9.81 -6.86 -14.58
C ALA A 66 -9.74 -5.73 -15.62
N ILE A 67 -9.10 -4.63 -15.25
CA ILE A 67 -8.70 -3.55 -16.15
C ILE A 67 -7.23 -3.70 -16.54
N GLU A 68 -6.88 -3.11 -17.67
CA GLU A 68 -5.52 -3.07 -18.19
C GLU A 68 -4.94 -1.67 -18.03
N VAL A 69 -3.77 -1.59 -17.41
CA VAL A 69 -3.08 -0.34 -17.10
C VAL A 69 -1.59 -0.45 -17.43
N PRO A 70 -0.92 0.62 -17.87
CA PRO A 70 0.53 0.62 -17.98
C PRO A 70 1.21 0.41 -16.62
N ALA A 71 2.37 -0.24 -16.59
CA ALA A 71 3.16 -0.43 -15.37
C ALA A 71 3.48 0.91 -14.66
N ALA A 72 3.79 1.96 -15.43
CA ALA A 72 3.98 3.32 -14.90
C ALA A 72 2.75 3.85 -14.16
N TRP A 73 1.55 3.62 -14.71
CA TRP A 73 0.30 4.03 -14.08
C TRP A 73 0.12 3.32 -12.73
N ALA A 74 0.35 2.00 -12.69
CA ALA A 74 0.20 1.22 -11.47
C ALA A 74 1.18 1.66 -10.36
N LEU A 75 2.39 2.11 -10.73
CA LEU A 75 3.35 2.68 -9.80
C LEU A 75 2.85 4.01 -9.22
N LEU A 76 2.44 4.94 -10.08
CA LEU A 76 1.94 6.26 -9.66
C LEU A 76 0.69 6.12 -8.79
N HIS A 77 -0.22 5.23 -9.16
CA HIS A 77 -1.42 4.93 -8.39
C HIS A 77 -1.09 4.41 -6.98
N ALA A 78 -0.08 3.55 -6.84
CA ALA A 78 0.34 3.07 -5.52
C ALA A 78 0.90 4.21 -4.63
N ILE A 79 1.64 5.15 -5.23
CA ILE A 79 2.17 6.33 -4.52
C ILE A 79 1.03 7.27 -4.11
N GLU A 80 0.06 7.50 -4.99
CA GLU A 80 -1.14 8.29 -4.72
C GLU A 80 -1.92 7.70 -3.53
N HIS A 81 -2.22 6.40 -3.56
CA HIS A 81 -2.92 5.71 -2.47
C HIS A 81 -2.19 5.82 -1.13
N LEU A 82 -0.86 5.67 -1.12
CA LEU A 82 -0.08 5.81 0.11
C LEU A 82 -0.20 7.22 0.70
N ARG A 83 -0.21 8.26 -0.15
CA ARG A 83 -0.40 9.65 0.29
C ARG A 83 -1.79 9.89 0.88
N GLU A 84 -2.83 9.27 0.32
CA GLU A 84 -4.17 9.35 0.87
C GLU A 84 -4.23 8.76 2.29
N HIS A 85 -3.63 7.59 2.50
CA HIS A 85 -3.55 6.97 3.83
C HIS A 85 -2.76 7.81 4.82
N LEU A 86 -1.64 8.42 4.39
CA LEU A 86 -0.89 9.34 5.24
C LEU A 86 -1.75 10.53 5.69
N GLY A 87 -2.53 11.11 4.77
CA GLY A 87 -3.47 12.17 5.09
C GLY A 87 -4.53 11.73 6.11
N GLN A 88 -5.09 10.53 5.93
CA GLN A 88 -6.05 9.95 6.88
C GLN A 88 -5.44 9.78 8.28
N MET A 89 -4.23 9.20 8.38
CA MET A 89 -3.52 9.04 9.65
C MET A 89 -3.27 10.38 10.36
N GLN A 90 -2.85 11.40 9.61
CA GLN A 90 -2.62 12.74 10.14
C GLN A 90 -3.91 13.36 10.69
N LEU A 91 -5.02 13.24 9.95
CA LEU A 91 -6.33 13.73 10.39
C LEU A 91 -6.83 12.99 11.63
N THR A 92 -6.69 11.66 11.68
CA THR A 92 -7.05 10.86 12.86
C THR A 92 -6.26 11.33 14.09
N ARG A 93 -4.96 11.58 13.94
CA ARG A 93 -4.13 12.14 15.01
C ARG A 93 -4.63 13.51 15.47
N GLN A 94 -4.91 14.43 14.54
CA GLN A 94 -5.39 15.77 14.88
C GLN A 94 -6.72 15.73 15.65
N LEU A 95 -7.64 14.85 15.25
CA LEU A 95 -8.92 14.67 15.94
C LEU A 95 -8.73 14.10 17.35
N TRP A 96 -7.80 13.16 17.51
CA TRP A 96 -7.46 12.59 18.82
C TRP A 96 -6.86 13.64 19.76
N ASP A 97 -5.87 14.39 19.28
CA ASP A 97 -5.22 15.45 20.05
C ASP A 97 -6.26 16.50 20.50
N ALA A 98 -7.14 16.94 19.59
CA ALA A 98 -8.23 17.87 19.89
C ALA A 98 -9.29 17.33 20.88
N GLN A 99 -9.48 16.02 20.93
CA GLN A 99 -10.34 15.39 21.94
C GLN A 99 -9.66 15.37 23.32
N SER A 100 -8.35 15.11 23.36
CA SER A 100 -7.58 14.98 24.59
C SER A 100 -7.27 16.31 25.30
N GLU A 101 -7.41 17.44 24.60
CA GLU A 101 -7.26 18.79 25.15
C GLU A 101 -8.50 19.32 25.90
N LYS A 102 -9.62 18.57 25.90
CA LYS A 102 -10.85 18.89 26.65
C LYS A 102 -10.90 18.17 28.00
#